data_AF-A0A3B9U650-F1
#
_entry.id   AF-A0A3B9U650-F1
#
_cell.length_a   1.000
_cell.length_b   1.000
_cell.length_c   1.000
_cell.angle_alpha   90.00
_cell.angle_beta   90.00
_cell.angle_gamma   90.00
#
_symmetry.space_group_name_H-M   'P 1'
#
loop_
_entity.id
_entity.type
_entity.pdbx_description
1 polymer ?
#
loop_
_entity_poly.entity_id
_entity_poly.type
_entity_poly.pdbx_seq_one_letter_code
_entity_poly.pdbx_strand_id
1 'polypeptide(L)'
;MATLSLYNQRLARLLEARPVILQVLRFAAIGTINTALDFIILNYITKSFGVTEGVTLGALNMIGFTAAMIQSYFWNRAWTFHSFNISPLANAIRLMIVGGLGLFAFLLVIVGSIQGAMENYYLFILVVFIVSEILVWYAFGLKLTSNNGDDSKVAQQFISFMVVSFIGLLINSGIVALASSALAPSLSSFINEDSVKNVAKILATGLSLIWNFLAYKMFVFKR
;
A
#
# COMPACT_ATOMS: atom_id res chain seq x y z
N MET A 1 27.41 9.71 23.88
CA MET A 1 27.29 8.27 23.54
C MET A 1 26.32 7.50 24.46
N ALA A 2 26.34 7.68 25.78
CA ALA A 2 25.47 6.93 26.71
C ALA A 2 23.95 7.18 26.55
N THR A 3 23.53 8.39 26.19
CA THR A 3 22.11 8.75 25.97
C THR A 3 21.51 8.13 24.71
N LEU A 4 22.29 8.05 23.62
CA LEU A 4 21.93 7.35 22.37
C LEU A 4 21.78 5.84 22.59
N SER A 5 22.63 5.25 23.43
CA SER A 5 22.55 3.84 23.84
C SER A 5 21.25 3.55 24.62
N LEU A 6 20.86 4.44 25.53
CA LEU A 6 19.64 4.28 26.33
C LEU A 6 18.36 4.43 25.49
N TYR A 7 18.33 5.36 24.54
CA TYR A 7 17.20 5.56 23.62
C TYR A 7 17.01 4.34 22.70
N ASN A 8 18.11 3.82 22.15
CA ASN A 8 18.10 2.61 21.34
C ASN A 8 17.60 1.40 22.13
N GLN A 9 17.94 1.27 23.42
CA GLN A 9 17.43 0.20 24.28
C GLN A 9 15.93 0.33 24.62
N ARG A 10 15.42 1.55 24.78
CA ARG A 10 13.97 1.78 25.03
C ARG A 10 13.16 1.53 23.77
N LEU A 11 13.63 1.98 22.62
CA LEU A 11 13.01 1.73 21.32
C LEU A 11 13.06 0.24 20.96
N ALA A 12 14.18 -0.45 21.21
CA ALA A 12 14.29 -1.89 21.06
C ALA A 12 13.26 -2.63 21.92
N ARG A 13 13.16 -2.32 23.21
CA ARG A 13 12.17 -2.92 24.11
C ARG A 13 10.72 -2.65 23.69
N LEU A 14 10.40 -1.46 23.18
CA LEU A 14 9.05 -1.17 22.69
C LEU A 14 8.70 -1.93 21.40
N LEU A 15 9.64 -2.01 20.45
CA LEU A 15 9.46 -2.76 19.19
C LEU A 15 9.42 -4.27 19.43
N GLU A 16 10.24 -4.79 20.34
CA GLU A 16 10.22 -6.20 20.78
C GLU A 16 8.95 -6.52 21.58
N ALA A 17 8.45 -5.61 22.41
CA ALA A 17 7.23 -5.82 23.20
C ALA A 17 5.94 -5.70 22.36
N ARG A 18 5.96 -5.06 21.19
CA ARG A 18 4.76 -4.79 20.35
C ARG A 18 5.05 -4.98 18.85
N PRO A 19 5.24 -6.23 18.36
CA PRO A 19 5.49 -6.52 16.94
C PRO A 19 4.42 -5.97 15.99
N VAL A 20 3.21 -5.71 16.50
CA VAL A 20 2.08 -5.16 15.76
C VAL A 20 2.33 -3.75 15.25
N ILE A 21 2.99 -2.88 16.03
CA ILE A 21 3.23 -1.49 15.61
C ILE A 21 4.12 -1.47 14.37
N LEU A 22 5.19 -2.27 14.39
CA LEU A 22 6.10 -2.38 13.26
C LEU A 22 5.41 -3.00 12.03
N GLN A 23 4.54 -3.99 12.22
CA GLN A 23 3.72 -4.54 11.14
C GLN A 23 2.81 -3.47 10.52
N VAL A 24 2.13 -2.65 11.34
CA VAL A 24 1.28 -1.54 10.84
C VAL A 24 2.12 -0.52 10.07
N LEU A 25 3.32 -0.16 10.56
CA LEU A 25 4.21 0.77 9.85
C LEU A 25 4.70 0.21 8.51
N ARG A 26 5.06 -1.08 8.45
CA ARG A 26 5.44 -1.74 7.19
C ARG A 26 4.27 -1.80 6.22
N PHE A 27 3.08 -2.11 6.73
CA PHE A 27 1.84 -2.12 5.95
C PHE A 27 1.54 -0.75 5.34
N ALA A 28 1.69 0.32 6.13
CA ALA A 28 1.53 1.69 5.66
C ALA A 28 2.60 2.08 4.61
N ALA A 29 3.87 1.71 4.83
CA ALA A 29 4.95 1.95 3.88
C ALA A 29 4.67 1.25 2.53
N ILE A 30 4.23 -0.01 2.57
CA ILE A 30 3.82 -0.75 1.36
C ILE A 30 2.62 -0.07 0.68
N GLY A 31 1.70 0.50 1.46
CA GLY A 31 0.60 1.30 0.93
C GLY A 31 1.08 2.42 0.00
N THR A 32 2.18 3.11 0.34
CA THR A 32 2.72 4.18 -0.50
C THR A 32 3.28 3.70 -1.84
N ILE A 33 3.99 2.56 -1.86
CA ILE A 33 4.51 1.99 -3.13
C ILE A 33 3.39 1.40 -3.98
N ASN A 34 2.33 0.86 -3.37
CA ASN A 34 1.15 0.40 -4.08
C ASN A 34 0.40 1.58 -4.73
N THR A 35 0.18 2.66 -3.99
CA THR A 35 -0.45 3.87 -4.53
C THR A 35 0.39 4.48 -5.65
N ALA A 36 1.72 4.51 -5.50
CA ALA A 36 2.60 4.96 -6.57
C ALA A 36 2.44 4.09 -7.81
N LEU A 37 2.54 2.75 -7.70
CA LEU A 37 2.43 1.86 -8.85
C LEU A 37 1.09 2.04 -9.58
N ASP A 38 -0.02 2.07 -8.83
CA ASP A 38 -1.36 2.25 -9.37
C ASP A 38 -1.46 3.54 -10.22
N PHE A 39 -1.02 4.66 -9.65
CA PHE A 39 -1.04 5.96 -10.33
C PHE A 39 -0.09 6.01 -11.53
N ILE A 40 1.09 5.40 -11.45
CA ILE A 40 2.04 5.34 -12.58
C ILE A 40 1.39 4.58 -13.75
N ILE A 41 0.85 3.38 -13.49
CA ILE A 41 0.24 2.53 -14.51
C ILE A 41 -0.98 3.21 -15.11
N LEU A 42 -1.86 3.78 -14.28
CA LEU A 42 -3.04 4.50 -14.75
C LEU A 42 -2.65 5.62 -15.72
N ASN A 43 -1.72 6.50 -15.33
CA ASN A 43 -1.34 7.65 -16.15
C ASN A 43 -0.62 7.23 -17.44
N TYR A 44 0.23 6.20 -17.39
CA TYR A 44 0.87 5.64 -18.58
C TYR A 44 -0.18 5.12 -19.58
N ILE A 45 -1.04 4.19 -19.13
CA ILE A 45 -2.00 3.52 -20.00
C ILE A 45 -3.04 4.49 -20.56
N THR A 46 -3.62 5.34 -19.71
CA THR A 46 -4.66 6.30 -20.14
C THR A 46 -4.14 7.31 -21.15
N LYS A 47 -2.87 7.74 -21.02
CA LYS A 47 -2.22 8.59 -22.04
C LYS A 47 -1.99 7.84 -23.35
N SER A 48 -1.55 6.58 -23.31
CA SER A 48 -1.34 5.78 -24.52
C SER A 48 -2.58 5.45 -25.31
N PHE A 49 -3.74 5.39 -24.65
CA PHE A 49 -5.02 5.19 -25.32
C PHE A 49 -5.84 6.47 -25.52
N GLY A 50 -5.34 7.64 -25.08
CA GLY A 50 -6.06 8.90 -25.17
C GLY A 50 -7.37 8.93 -24.37
N VAL A 51 -7.45 8.16 -23.29
CA VAL A 51 -8.66 8.01 -22.46
C VAL A 51 -8.58 8.96 -21.26
N THR A 52 -9.54 9.87 -21.11
CA THR A 52 -9.55 10.86 -20.02
C THR A 52 -10.71 10.69 -19.04
N GLU A 53 -11.78 10.00 -19.43
CA GLU A 53 -13.00 9.85 -18.62
C GLU A 53 -13.85 8.64 -19.02
N GLY A 54 -14.94 8.41 -18.30
CA GLY A 54 -15.95 7.39 -18.62
C GLY A 54 -15.63 5.97 -18.15
N VAL A 55 -16.44 5.01 -18.62
CA VAL A 55 -16.34 3.59 -18.21
C VAL A 55 -14.98 2.99 -18.59
N THR A 56 -14.42 3.38 -19.74
CA THR A 56 -13.10 2.92 -20.18
C THR A 56 -12.01 3.34 -19.21
N LEU A 57 -12.03 4.56 -18.67
CA LEU A 57 -11.09 4.99 -17.62
C LEU A 57 -11.18 4.07 -16.39
N GLY A 58 -12.40 3.75 -15.95
CA GLY A 58 -12.62 2.81 -14.85
C GLY A 58 -12.04 1.42 -15.12
N ALA A 59 -12.20 0.91 -16.34
CA ALA A 59 -11.62 -0.37 -16.75
C ALA A 59 -10.09 -0.35 -16.77
N LEU A 60 -9.46 0.72 -17.28
CA LEU A 60 -8.01 0.88 -17.29
C LEU A 60 -7.45 1.03 -15.87
N ASN A 61 -8.17 1.70 -14.97
CA ASN A 61 -7.80 1.81 -13.56
C ASN A 61 -7.72 0.44 -12.85
N MET A 62 -8.52 -0.54 -13.27
CA MET A 62 -8.44 -1.89 -12.70
C MET A 62 -7.09 -2.58 -12.96
N ILE A 63 -6.36 -2.19 -14.02
CA ILE A 63 -5.04 -2.74 -14.33
C ILE A 63 -4.02 -2.28 -13.29
N GLY A 64 -3.96 -0.98 -13.02
CA GLY A 64 -3.10 -0.40 -11.98
C GLY A 64 -3.43 -0.95 -10.60
N PHE A 65 -4.72 -0.97 -10.26
CA PHE A 65 -5.20 -1.52 -8.99
C PHE A 65 -4.80 -2.99 -8.80
N THR A 66 -4.97 -3.82 -9.83
CA THR A 66 -4.62 -5.25 -9.77
C THR A 66 -3.12 -5.44 -9.62
N ALA A 67 -2.31 -4.68 -10.35
CA ALA A 67 -0.85 -4.73 -10.24
C ALA A 67 -0.38 -4.34 -8.83
N ALA A 68 -0.92 -3.25 -8.27
CA ALA A 68 -0.65 -2.80 -6.92
C ALA A 68 -1.10 -3.83 -5.86
N MET A 69 -2.23 -4.50 -6.07
CA MET A 69 -2.71 -5.57 -5.17
C MET A 69 -1.80 -6.80 -5.19
N ILE A 70 -1.31 -7.22 -6.36
CA ILE A 70 -0.35 -8.32 -6.50
C ILE A 70 0.98 -7.97 -5.81
N GLN A 71 1.51 -6.76 -6.04
CA GLN A 71 2.69 -6.24 -5.36
C GLN A 71 2.49 -6.25 -3.83
N SER A 72 1.34 -5.77 -3.37
CA SER A 72 0.98 -5.75 -1.96
C SER A 72 1.08 -7.13 -1.30
N TYR A 73 0.63 -8.18 -1.98
CA TYR A 73 0.74 -9.55 -1.48
C TYR A 73 2.21 -9.94 -1.23
N PHE A 74 3.07 -9.76 -2.23
CA PHE A 74 4.47 -10.18 -2.15
C PHE A 74 5.22 -9.44 -1.04
N TRP A 75 5.03 -8.11 -0.96
CA TRP A 75 5.64 -7.30 0.09
C TRP A 75 5.11 -7.63 1.48
N ASN A 76 3.79 -7.84 1.64
CA ASN A 76 3.23 -8.20 2.95
C ASN A 76 3.75 -9.55 3.45
N ARG A 77 3.84 -10.52 2.54
CA ARG A 77 4.33 -11.86 2.84
C ARG A 77 5.81 -11.87 3.19
N ALA A 78 6.63 -11.20 2.39
CA ALA A 78 8.08 -11.24 2.54
C ALA A 78 8.60 -10.27 3.62
N TRP A 79 7.87 -9.19 3.91
CA TRP A 79 8.36 -8.13 4.78
C TRP A 79 7.42 -7.80 5.95
N THR A 80 6.15 -7.44 5.73
CA THR A 80 5.25 -7.01 6.83
C THR A 80 5.14 -8.07 7.91
N PHE A 81 4.75 -9.28 7.53
CA PHE A 81 4.46 -10.38 8.46
C PHE A 81 5.65 -11.33 8.64
N HIS A 82 6.86 -10.88 8.28
CA HIS A 82 8.09 -11.61 8.52
C HIS A 82 8.84 -11.06 9.74
N SER A 83 9.34 -11.97 10.58
CA SER A 83 10.14 -11.65 11.75
C SER A 83 11.61 -11.53 11.35
N PHE A 84 12.15 -10.33 11.46
CA PHE A 84 13.58 -10.07 11.20
C PHE A 84 14.29 -9.84 12.52
N ASN A 85 15.42 -10.51 12.72
CA ASN A 85 16.33 -10.22 13.82
C ASN A 85 17.32 -9.11 13.41
N ILE A 86 16.82 -7.87 13.33
CA ILE A 86 17.62 -6.69 12.96
C ILE A 86 17.37 -5.55 13.95
N SER A 87 18.31 -4.61 14.02
CA SER A 87 18.20 -3.47 14.95
C SER A 87 16.99 -2.58 14.67
N PRO A 88 16.47 -1.86 15.69
CA PRO A 88 15.42 -0.85 15.51
C PRO A 88 15.72 0.18 14.42
N LEU A 89 16.97 0.65 14.38
CA LEU A 89 17.41 1.62 13.37
C LEU A 89 17.37 1.03 11.96
N ALA A 90 17.80 -0.23 11.78
CA ALA A 90 17.69 -0.90 10.50
C ALA A 90 16.22 -1.03 10.05
N ASN A 91 15.29 -1.37 10.96
CA ASN A 91 13.86 -1.36 10.67
C ASN A 91 13.35 0.02 10.25
N ALA A 92 13.75 1.08 10.97
CA ALA A 92 13.37 2.45 10.64
C ALA A 92 13.90 2.88 9.26
N ILE A 93 15.16 2.54 8.94
CA ILE A 93 15.74 2.81 7.62
C ILE A 93 14.97 2.07 6.52
N ARG A 94 14.61 0.79 6.73
CA ARG A 94 13.80 0.04 5.76
C ARG A 94 12.43 0.71 5.51
N LEU A 95 11.78 1.19 6.56
CA LEU A 95 10.52 1.95 6.47
C LEU A 95 10.69 3.24 5.67
N MET A 96 11.74 4.01 5.96
CA MET A 96 12.02 5.27 5.25
C MET A 96 12.34 5.05 3.78
N ILE A 97 13.09 4.00 3.44
CA ILE A 97 13.42 3.66 2.05
C ILE A 97 12.14 3.31 1.28
N VAL A 98 11.33 2.39 1.79
CA VAL A 98 10.12 1.94 1.08
C VAL A 98 9.07 3.05 1.02
N GLY A 99 8.78 3.69 2.15
CA GLY A 99 7.83 4.79 2.23
C GLY A 99 8.25 6.00 1.39
N GLY A 100 9.55 6.35 1.44
CA GLY A 100 10.12 7.44 0.68
C GLY A 100 10.13 7.18 -0.83
N LEU A 101 10.49 5.95 -1.26
CA LEU A 101 10.43 5.53 -2.66
C LEU A 101 9.00 5.68 -3.21
N GLY A 102 8.01 5.14 -2.49
CA GLY A 102 6.60 5.23 -2.88
C GLY A 102 6.12 6.68 -2.96
N LEU A 103 6.34 7.47 -1.90
CA LEU A 103 5.92 8.88 -1.88
C LEU A 103 6.59 9.69 -3.00
N PHE A 104 7.90 9.51 -3.22
CA PHE A 104 8.62 10.23 -4.26
C PHE A 104 8.11 9.90 -5.66
N ALA A 105 7.93 8.61 -5.97
CA ALA A 105 7.40 8.19 -7.26
C ALA A 105 5.96 8.69 -7.48
N PHE A 106 5.11 8.64 -6.45
CA PHE A 106 3.77 9.22 -6.50
C PHE A 106 3.80 10.72 -6.81
N LEU A 107 4.66 11.49 -6.13
CA LEU A 107 4.80 12.93 -6.39
C LEU A 107 5.26 13.23 -7.81
N LEU A 108 6.20 12.45 -8.37
CA LEU A 108 6.62 12.58 -9.77
C LEU A 108 5.46 12.38 -10.74
N VAL A 109 4.57 11.42 -10.47
CA VAL A 109 3.36 11.21 -11.28
C VAL A 109 2.41 12.39 -11.18
N ILE A 110 2.15 12.90 -9.96
CA ILE A 110 1.27 14.06 -9.76
C ILE A 110 1.81 15.29 -10.48
N VAL A 111 3.12 15.58 -10.35
CA VAL A 111 3.77 16.70 -11.04
C VAL A 111 3.69 16.53 -12.56
N GLY A 112 3.96 15.34 -13.08
CA GLY A 112 3.81 15.04 -14.51
C GLY A 112 2.38 15.23 -15.00
N SER A 113 1.39 14.83 -14.19
CA SER A 113 -0.03 14.98 -14.50
C SER A 113 -0.44 16.45 -14.59
N ILE A 114 -0.02 17.26 -13.62
CA ILE A 114 -0.26 18.73 -13.60
C ILE A 114 0.39 19.41 -14.80
N GLN A 115 1.57 18.96 -15.22
CA GLN A 115 2.29 19.52 -16.37
C GLN A 115 1.81 18.98 -17.73
N GLY A 116 0.87 18.02 -17.74
CA GLY A 116 0.40 17.41 -18.98
C GLY A 116 1.46 16.54 -19.67
N ALA A 117 2.32 15.87 -18.91
CA ALA A 117 3.41 15.04 -19.42
C ALA A 117 2.93 13.94 -20.37
N MET A 118 3.81 13.58 -21.31
CA MET A 118 3.59 12.50 -22.28
C MET A 118 3.68 11.11 -21.64
N GLU A 119 3.16 10.08 -22.31
CA GLU A 119 3.21 8.68 -21.86
C GLU A 119 4.64 8.19 -21.51
N ASN A 120 5.65 8.59 -22.30
CA ASN A 120 7.04 8.17 -22.10
C ASN A 120 7.61 8.61 -20.75
N TYR A 121 7.12 9.72 -20.20
CA TYR A 121 7.50 10.17 -18.86
C TYR A 121 7.02 9.17 -17.79
N TYR A 122 5.78 8.72 -17.88
CA TYR A 122 5.22 7.73 -16.95
C TYR A 122 5.85 6.35 -17.15
N LEU A 123 6.14 5.95 -18.39
CA LEU A 123 6.86 4.71 -18.68
C LEU A 123 8.26 4.73 -18.05
N PHE A 124 8.99 5.85 -18.16
CA PHE A 124 10.29 6.00 -17.53
C PHE A 124 10.21 5.86 -16.00
N ILE A 125 9.25 6.54 -15.36
CA ILE A 125 9.02 6.40 -13.92
C ILE A 125 8.71 4.94 -13.56
N LEU A 126 7.85 4.27 -14.33
CA LEU A 126 7.48 2.87 -14.10
C LEU A 126 8.69 1.94 -14.10
N VAL A 127 9.56 2.06 -15.12
CA VAL A 127 10.77 1.24 -15.24
C VAL A 127 11.71 1.50 -14.07
N VAL A 128 11.99 2.77 -13.76
CA VAL A 128 12.87 3.14 -12.64
C VAL A 128 12.30 2.66 -11.31
N PHE A 129 10.99 2.78 -11.13
CA PHE A 129 10.30 2.35 -9.91
C PHE A 129 10.40 0.83 -9.70
N ILE A 130 10.07 0.03 -10.73
CA ILE A 130 10.18 -1.44 -10.66
C ILE A 130 11.63 -1.87 -10.40
N VAL A 131 12.60 -1.28 -11.10
CA VAL A 131 14.02 -1.58 -10.87
C VAL A 131 14.42 -1.24 -9.43
N SER A 132 13.99 -0.09 -8.92
CA SER A 132 14.27 0.32 -7.54
C SER A 132 13.66 -0.65 -6.53
N GLU A 133 12.43 -1.11 -6.74
CA GLU A 133 11.79 -2.12 -5.89
C GLU A 133 12.56 -3.44 -5.87
N ILE A 134 13.01 -3.91 -7.04
CA ILE A 134 13.82 -5.13 -7.15
C ILE A 134 15.14 -4.97 -6.39
N LEU A 135 15.81 -3.82 -6.54
CA LEU A 135 17.05 -3.52 -5.81
C LEU A 135 16.83 -3.49 -4.30
N VAL A 136 15.75 -2.84 -3.83
CA VAL A 136 15.38 -2.82 -2.41
C VAL A 136 15.06 -4.22 -1.90
N TRP A 137 14.36 -5.04 -2.69
CA TRP A 137 14.04 -6.43 -2.35
C TRP A 137 15.30 -7.25 -2.08
N TYR A 138 16.29 -7.18 -2.98
CA TYR A 138 17.58 -7.84 -2.81
C TYR A 138 18.37 -7.27 -1.64
N ALA A 139 18.45 -5.94 -1.50
CA ALA A 139 19.16 -5.28 -0.41
C ALA A 139 18.60 -5.66 0.97
N PHE A 140 17.30 -5.92 1.06
CA PHE A 140 16.65 -6.32 2.31
C PHE A 140 16.76 -7.83 2.58
N GLY A 141 17.22 -8.61 1.59
CA GLY A 141 17.30 -10.07 1.66
C GLY A 141 15.94 -10.74 1.72
N LEU A 142 14.92 -10.16 1.07
CA LEU A 142 13.55 -10.66 1.11
C LEU A 142 13.41 -11.96 0.31
N LYS A 143 12.62 -12.89 0.84
CA LYS A 143 12.34 -14.19 0.20
C LYS A 143 10.86 -14.51 0.28
N LEU A 144 10.34 -15.14 -0.78
CA LEU A 144 8.95 -15.61 -0.83
C LEU A 144 8.78 -16.96 -0.16
N THR A 145 9.74 -17.87 -0.29
CA THR A 145 9.60 -19.27 0.16
C THR A 145 9.88 -19.45 1.65
N SER A 146 9.16 -20.39 2.26
CA SER A 146 9.48 -20.90 3.60
C SER A 146 10.67 -21.85 3.52
N ASN A 147 11.46 -21.99 4.59
CA ASN A 147 12.68 -22.83 4.62
C ASN A 147 12.45 -24.30 4.21
N ASN A 148 11.20 -24.77 4.18
CA ASN A 148 10.84 -26.14 3.82
C ASN A 148 10.44 -26.32 2.34
N GLY A 149 10.54 -25.28 1.50
CA GLY A 149 10.30 -25.39 0.05
C GLY A 149 8.86 -25.68 -0.39
N ASP A 150 7.88 -25.49 0.50
CA ASP A 150 6.47 -25.79 0.23
C ASP A 150 5.76 -24.63 -0.48
N ASP A 151 5.74 -24.68 -1.81
CA ASP A 151 5.09 -23.68 -2.67
C ASP A 151 3.55 -23.70 -2.60
N SER A 152 2.94 -24.81 -2.12
CA SER A 152 1.49 -24.89 -1.95
C SER A 152 0.97 -23.85 -0.95
N LYS A 153 1.78 -23.55 0.08
CA LYS A 153 1.49 -22.48 1.04
C LYS A 153 1.57 -21.08 0.42
N VAL A 154 2.41 -20.87 -0.60
CA VAL A 154 2.46 -19.60 -1.35
C VAL A 154 1.12 -19.38 -2.03
N ALA A 155 0.69 -20.34 -2.85
CA ALA A 155 -0.54 -20.25 -3.63
C ALA A 155 -1.77 -20.09 -2.73
N GLN A 156 -1.87 -20.88 -1.65
CA GLN A 156 -2.98 -20.75 -0.69
C GLN A 156 -3.03 -19.36 -0.04
N GLN A 157 -1.89 -18.83 0.39
CA GLN A 157 -1.82 -17.48 0.96
C GLN A 157 -2.19 -16.41 -0.07
N PHE A 158 -1.81 -16.60 -1.34
CA PHE A 158 -2.18 -15.66 -2.40
C PHE A 158 -3.70 -15.64 -2.61
N ILE A 159 -4.33 -16.82 -2.74
CA ILE A 159 -5.79 -16.91 -2.91
C ILE A 159 -6.52 -16.32 -1.70
N SER A 160 -6.11 -16.66 -0.47
CA SER A 160 -6.70 -16.08 0.75
C SER A 160 -6.50 -14.56 0.81
N PHE A 161 -5.34 -14.06 0.42
CA PHE A 161 -5.08 -12.62 0.34
C PHE A 161 -6.01 -11.92 -0.64
N MET A 162 -6.19 -12.49 -1.84
CA MET A 162 -7.08 -11.95 -2.86
C MET A 162 -8.53 -11.89 -2.36
N VAL A 163 -9.03 -12.99 -1.77
CA VAL A 163 -10.39 -13.03 -1.20
C VAL A 163 -10.56 -11.97 -0.11
N VAL A 164 -9.62 -11.86 0.83
CA VAL A 164 -9.67 -10.85 1.89
C VAL A 164 -9.61 -9.43 1.31
N SER A 165 -8.78 -9.20 0.29
CA SER A 165 -8.66 -7.90 -0.39
C SER A 165 -9.96 -7.50 -1.07
N PHE A 166 -10.62 -8.43 -1.76
CA PHE A 166 -11.92 -8.19 -2.39
C PHE A 166 -13.02 -7.90 -1.36
N ILE A 167 -13.06 -8.65 -0.25
CA ILE A 167 -13.98 -8.37 0.85
C ILE A 167 -13.70 -6.97 1.44
N GLY A 168 -12.43 -6.61 1.63
CA GLY A 168 -12.03 -5.28 2.08
C GLY A 168 -12.47 -4.17 1.13
N LEU A 169 -12.41 -4.41 -0.17
CA LEU A 169 -12.93 -3.51 -1.21
C LEU A 169 -14.45 -3.32 -1.09
N LEU A 170 -15.21 -4.40 -0.91
CA LEU A 170 -16.66 -4.35 -0.72
C LEU A 170 -17.03 -3.62 0.59
N ILE A 171 -16.29 -3.88 1.67
CA ILE A 171 -16.43 -3.15 2.93
C ILE A 171 -16.18 -1.66 2.71
N ASN A 172 -15.10 -1.28 2.00
CA ASN A 172 -14.81 0.11 1.68
C ASN A 172 -15.99 0.76 0.94
N SER A 173 -16.44 0.15 -0.17
CA SER A 173 -17.54 0.67 -0.97
C SER A 173 -18.86 0.79 -0.20
N GLY A 174 -19.18 -0.21 0.63
CA GLY A 174 -20.36 -0.19 1.49
C GLY A 174 -20.29 0.93 2.54
N ILE A 175 -19.14 1.11 3.20
CA ILE A 175 -18.96 2.20 4.17
C ILE A 175 -19.05 3.56 3.48
N VAL A 176 -18.49 3.73 2.28
CA VAL A 176 -18.62 5.00 1.52
C VAL A 176 -20.09 5.35 1.31
N ALA A 177 -20.88 4.41 0.80
CA ALA A 177 -22.30 4.64 0.51
C ALA A 177 -23.12 4.96 1.76
N LEU A 178 -22.88 4.24 2.85
CA LEU A 178 -23.57 4.46 4.13
C LEU A 178 -23.12 5.76 4.80
N ALA A 179 -21.81 6.02 4.86
CA ALA A 179 -21.25 7.20 5.52
C ALA A 179 -21.58 8.48 4.76
N SER A 180 -21.55 8.49 3.42
CA SER A 180 -21.93 9.68 2.65
C SER A 180 -23.39 10.04 2.91
N SER A 181 -24.28 9.03 2.95
CA SER A 181 -25.71 9.23 3.21
C SER A 181 -25.99 9.65 4.65
N ALA A 182 -25.26 9.08 5.62
CA ALA A 182 -25.41 9.42 7.04
C ALA A 182 -24.84 10.79 7.41
N LEU A 183 -23.76 11.22 6.74
CA LEU A 183 -23.10 12.50 7.01
C LEU A 183 -23.74 13.66 6.24
N ALA A 184 -24.37 13.41 5.08
CA ALA A 184 -24.95 14.45 4.24
C ALA A 184 -25.91 15.39 5.00
N PRO A 185 -26.88 14.92 5.80
CA PRO A 185 -27.80 15.82 6.51
C PRO A 185 -27.10 16.77 7.49
N SER A 186 -25.98 16.36 8.09
CA SER A 186 -25.25 17.14 9.09
C SER A 186 -24.17 18.05 8.50
N LEU A 187 -23.64 17.70 7.32
CA LEU A 187 -22.49 18.38 6.72
C LEU A 187 -22.83 19.18 5.48
N SER A 188 -23.93 18.90 4.77
CA SER A 188 -24.30 19.59 3.53
C SER A 188 -24.57 21.09 3.71
N SER A 189 -24.89 21.52 4.93
CA SER A 189 -25.01 22.93 5.30
C SER A 189 -23.67 23.65 5.47
N PHE A 190 -22.56 22.91 5.65
CA PHE A 190 -21.22 23.46 5.86
C PHE A 190 -20.27 23.24 4.69
N ILE A 191 -20.44 22.13 3.96
CA ILE A 191 -19.56 21.72 2.85
C ILE A 191 -20.38 21.18 1.69
N ASN A 192 -19.84 21.26 0.47
CA ASN A 192 -20.49 20.72 -0.73
C ASN A 192 -20.55 19.18 -0.74
N GLU A 193 -21.42 18.63 -1.59
CA GLU A 193 -21.66 17.18 -1.69
C GLU A 193 -20.39 16.38 -2.02
N ASP A 194 -19.51 16.91 -2.88
CA ASP A 194 -18.23 16.28 -3.20
C ASP A 194 -17.31 16.20 -1.98
N SER A 195 -17.32 17.20 -1.12
CA SER A 195 -16.54 17.23 0.11
C SER A 195 -17.09 16.23 1.14
N VAL A 196 -18.43 16.10 1.26
CA VAL A 196 -19.05 15.06 2.10
C VAL A 196 -18.63 13.66 1.62
N LYS A 197 -18.68 13.42 0.31
CA LYS A 197 -18.23 12.16 -0.32
C LYS A 197 -16.75 11.88 -0.01
N ASN A 198 -15.88 12.90 -0.07
CA ASN A 198 -14.46 12.75 0.26
C ASN A 198 -14.25 12.42 1.74
N VAL A 199 -14.98 13.05 2.67
CA VAL A 199 -14.94 12.71 4.11
C VAL A 199 -15.36 11.25 4.33
N ALA A 200 -16.47 10.83 3.71
CA ALA A 200 -16.92 9.44 3.76
C ALA A 200 -15.86 8.47 3.20
N LYS A 201 -15.19 8.84 2.10
CA LYS A 201 -14.12 8.03 1.48
C LYS A 201 -12.90 7.89 2.38
N ILE A 202 -12.50 8.95 3.07
CA ILE A 202 -11.37 8.92 4.03
C ILE A 202 -11.69 7.96 5.19
N LEU A 203 -12.88 8.09 5.79
CA LEU A 203 -13.33 7.22 6.88
C LEU A 203 -13.41 5.75 6.44
N ALA A 204 -14.04 5.48 5.30
CA ALA A 204 -14.16 4.15 4.73
C ALA A 204 -12.79 3.51 4.45
N THR A 205 -11.84 4.31 3.93
CA THR A 205 -10.48 3.85 3.67
C THR A 205 -9.77 3.49 4.97
N GLY A 206 -9.82 4.35 6.00
CA GLY A 206 -9.25 4.04 7.31
C GLY A 206 -9.79 2.75 7.92
N LEU A 207 -11.11 2.57 7.92
CA LEU A 207 -11.75 1.35 8.45
C LEU A 207 -11.42 0.10 7.62
N SER A 208 -11.43 0.21 6.29
CA SER A 208 -11.07 -0.91 5.40
C SER A 208 -9.60 -1.33 5.53
N LEU A 209 -8.69 -0.38 5.82
CA LEU A 209 -7.29 -0.68 6.08
C LEU A 209 -7.11 -1.46 7.39
N ILE A 210 -7.89 -1.13 8.43
CA ILE A 210 -7.91 -1.90 9.68
C ILE A 210 -8.37 -3.33 9.41
N TRP A 211 -9.47 -3.51 8.66
CA TRP A 211 -9.94 -4.82 8.23
C TRP A 211 -8.86 -5.59 7.48
N ASN A 212 -8.28 -5.00 6.42
CA ASN A 212 -7.26 -5.63 5.60
C ASN A 212 -6.07 -6.09 6.45
N PHE A 213 -5.54 -5.20 7.30
CA PHE A 213 -4.41 -5.51 8.18
C PHE A 213 -4.72 -6.68 9.12
N LEU A 214 -5.84 -6.62 9.84
CA LEU A 214 -6.22 -7.65 10.81
C LEU A 214 -6.51 -8.98 10.13
N ALA A 215 -7.22 -8.97 9.00
CA ALA A 215 -7.57 -10.17 8.27
C ALA A 215 -6.33 -10.84 7.64
N TYR A 216 -5.38 -10.06 7.10
CA TYR A 216 -4.11 -10.60 6.62
C TYR A 216 -3.32 -11.24 7.75
N LYS A 217 -3.25 -10.58 8.91
CA LYS A 217 -2.54 -11.12 10.08
C LYS A 217 -3.19 -12.41 10.61
N MET A 218 -4.51 -12.43 10.74
CA MET A 218 -5.23 -13.52 11.41
C MET A 218 -5.53 -14.71 10.50
N PHE A 219 -5.81 -14.45 9.22
CA PHE A 219 -6.31 -15.49 8.29
C PHE A 219 -5.28 -15.89 7.23
N VAL A 220 -4.47 -14.95 6.73
CA VAL A 220 -3.57 -15.20 5.60
C VAL A 220 -2.17 -15.59 6.07
N PHE A 221 -1.52 -14.73 6.86
CA PHE A 221 -0.13 -14.87 7.28
C PHE A 221 -0.03 -15.36 8.72
N LYS A 222 -0.69 -16.49 9.00
CA LYS A 222 -0.64 -17.17 10.31
C LYS A 222 0.79 -17.62 10.59
N ARG A 223 1.47 -16.93 11.51
CA ARG A 223 2.77 -17.27 12.08
C ARG A 223 2.78 -16.95 13.55
#